data_AF-A0A9E5IT70-F1
#
_entry.id   AF-A0A9E5IT70-F1
#
_cell.length_a   1.000
_cell.length_b   1.000
_cell.length_c   1.000
_cell.angle_alpha   90.00
_cell.angle_beta   90.00
_cell.angle_gamma   90.00
#
_symmetry.space_group_name_H-M   'P 1'
#
loop_
_entity.id
_entity.type
_entity.pdbx_description
1 polymer ?
#
loop_
_entity_poly.entity_id
_entity_poly.type
_entity_poly.pdbx_seq_one_letter_code
_entity_poly.pdbx_strand_id
1 'polypeptide(L)'
;MDPKEISYGTIGPSLYNYGKIRSVSNPDSPDVKLIVEYTWGKIWNSKAYNACSNMPRAGHNGILSEDQVRHLVALLLDPQSPVNK
;
A
#
# COMPACT_ATOMS: atom_id res chain seq x y z
N MET A 1 4.25 -0.82 8.40
CA MET A 1 3.46 -1.20 9.58
C MET A 1 3.81 -0.23 10.68
N ASP A 2 2.83 0.14 11.51
CA ASP A 2 3.05 0.99 12.67
C ASP A 2 4.13 0.34 13.56
N PRO A 3 5.21 1.05 13.94
CA PRO A 3 6.25 0.50 14.80
C PRO A 3 5.74 0.08 16.18
N LYS A 4 4.55 0.53 16.59
CA LYS A 4 3.86 0.07 17.82
C LYS A 4 3.13 -1.26 17.64
N GLU A 5 2.85 -1.68 16.41
CA GLU A 5 2.22 -2.96 16.13
C GLU A 5 3.28 -4.08 16.19
N ILE A 6 3.21 -4.90 17.25
CA ILE A 6 4.15 -5.98 17.49
C ILE A 6 3.74 -7.30 16.82
N SER A 7 2.48 -7.44 16.40
CA SER A 7 1.96 -8.64 15.76
C SER A 7 1.92 -8.48 14.24
N TYR A 8 2.96 -8.97 13.56
CA TYR A 8 3.04 -8.93 12.10
C TYR A 8 3.73 -10.15 11.50
N GLY A 9 3.40 -10.44 10.24
CA GLY A 9 4.00 -11.53 9.46
C GLY A 9 5.24 -11.12 8.66
N THR A 10 5.96 -12.11 8.12
CA THR A 10 7.24 -11.93 7.39
C THR A 10 7.27 -12.55 6.00
N ILE A 11 6.13 -13.01 5.47
CA ILE A 11 6.02 -13.59 4.12
C ILE A 11 6.31 -12.53 3.03
N GLY A 12 5.89 -11.29 3.28
CA GLY A 12 6.15 -10.13 2.41
C GLY A 12 7.20 -9.19 2.99
N PRO A 13 7.61 -8.16 2.23
CA PRO A 13 8.53 -7.15 2.73
C PRO A 13 7.89 -6.28 3.82
N SER A 14 8.72 -5.67 4.66
CA SER A 14 8.24 -4.65 5.61
C SER A 14 7.64 -3.46 4.85
N LEU A 15 6.49 -3.00 5.34
CA LEU A 15 5.82 -1.79 4.86
C LEU A 15 5.98 -0.62 5.84
N TYR A 16 6.91 -0.69 6.79
CA TYR A 16 7.20 0.43 7.70
C TYR A 16 7.74 1.62 6.90
N ASN A 17 7.26 2.83 7.22
CA ASN A 17 7.62 4.06 6.52
C ASN A 17 7.35 4.04 5.01
N TYR A 18 6.36 3.26 4.54
CA TYR A 18 6.15 3.01 3.10
C TYR A 18 6.02 4.29 2.27
N GLY A 19 5.21 5.26 2.70
CA GLY A 19 5.07 6.56 2.04
C GLY A 19 6.30 7.45 2.28
N LYS A 20 6.82 7.46 3.50
CA LYS A 20 7.98 8.27 3.91
C LYS A 20 9.25 7.96 3.11
N ILE A 21 9.59 6.68 2.92
CA ILE A 21 10.76 6.26 2.12
C ILE A 21 10.59 6.53 0.62
N ARG A 22 9.35 6.75 0.17
CA ARG A 22 9.01 7.10 -1.22
C ARG A 22 8.82 8.61 -1.40
N SER A 23 9.19 9.41 -0.40
CA SER A 23 9.07 10.88 -0.40
C SER A 23 7.63 11.38 -0.62
N VAL A 24 6.62 10.63 -0.16
CA VAL A 24 5.23 11.04 -0.23
C VAL A 24 4.91 11.99 0.92
N SER A 25 4.91 13.29 0.62
CA SER A 25 4.54 14.37 1.55
C SER A 25 3.09 14.81 1.40
N ASN A 26 2.52 14.70 0.19
CA ASN A 26 1.11 14.91 -0.09
C ASN A 26 0.66 13.88 -1.16
N PRO A 27 -0.16 12.88 -0.81
CA PRO A 27 -0.65 11.87 -1.75
C PRO A 27 -1.44 12.45 -2.94
N ASP A 28 -2.02 13.64 -2.79
CA ASP A 28 -2.78 14.31 -3.86
C ASP A 28 -1.88 15.15 -4.79
N SER A 29 -0.58 15.25 -4.49
CA SER A 29 0.36 15.97 -5.34
C SER A 29 0.61 15.21 -6.66
N PRO A 30 0.66 15.91 -7.82
CA PRO A 30 1.03 15.31 -9.10
C PRO A 30 2.38 14.57 -9.06
N ASP A 31 3.33 15.04 -8.25
CA ASP A 31 4.69 14.51 -8.18
C ASP A 31 4.77 13.06 -7.70
N VAL A 32 3.75 12.62 -6.94
CA VAL A 32 3.69 11.27 -6.36
C VAL A 32 2.57 10.41 -6.94
N LYS A 33 1.87 10.90 -7.97
CA LYS A 33 0.75 10.20 -8.61
C LYS A 33 1.10 8.78 -9.03
N LEU A 34 2.29 8.59 -9.63
CA LEU A 34 2.76 7.26 -10.05
C LEU A 34 2.96 6.30 -8.87
N ILE A 35 3.33 6.82 -7.69
CA ILE A 35 3.46 6.00 -6.47
C ILE A 35 2.07 5.57 -5.99
N VAL A 36 1.09 6.49 -5.98
CA VAL A 36 -0.30 6.20 -5.61
C VAL A 36 -0.90 5.13 -6.53
N GLU A 37 -0.77 5.32 -7.84
CA GLU A 37 -1.27 4.37 -8.85
C GLU A 37 -0.59 3.01 -8.74
N TYR A 38 0.72 2.98 -8.49
CA TYR A 38 1.46 1.74 -8.24
C TYR A 38 0.95 1.03 -6.99
N THR A 39 0.81 1.73 -5.86
CA THR A 39 0.33 1.14 -4.60
C THR A 39 -1.09 0.60 -4.77
N TRP A 40 -1.98 1.36 -5.43
CA TRP A 40 -3.31 0.90 -5.79
C TRP A 40 -3.25 -0.38 -6.62
N GLY A 41 -2.51 -0.35 -7.73
CA GLY A 41 -2.39 -1.48 -8.65
C GLY A 41 -1.82 -2.74 -7.99
N LYS A 42 -0.84 -2.58 -7.09
CA LYS A 42 -0.27 -3.70 -6.32
C LYS A 42 -1.28 -4.35 -5.38
N ILE A 43 -2.18 -3.58 -4.76
CA ILE A 43 -3.25 -4.11 -3.91
C ILE A 43 -4.37 -4.73 -4.76
N TRP A 44 -4.75 -4.06 -5.84
CA TRP A 44 -5.83 -4.49 -6.72
C TRP A 44 -5.51 -5.81 -7.43
N ASN A 45 -4.33 -5.87 -8.06
CA ASN A 45 -3.85 -7.04 -8.78
C ASN A 45 -2.31 -7.12 -8.71
N SER A 46 -1.81 -7.67 -7.61
CA SER A 46 -0.37 -7.89 -7.35
C SER A 46 0.38 -8.58 -8.49
N LYS A 47 -0.28 -9.52 -9.18
CA LYS A 47 0.29 -10.37 -10.25
C LYS A 47 0.47 -9.63 -11.58
N ALA A 48 -0.20 -8.50 -11.77
CA ALA A 48 0.03 -7.63 -12.93
C ALA A 48 1.41 -6.98 -12.91
N TYR A 49 2.00 -6.79 -11.73
CA TYR A 49 3.31 -6.17 -11.56
C TYR A 49 4.44 -7.15 -11.24
N ASN A 50 4.10 -8.34 -10.73
CA ASN A 50 5.07 -9.41 -10.49
C ASN A 50 4.38 -10.77 -10.67
N ALA A 51 4.76 -11.47 -11.74
CA ALA A 51 4.19 -12.77 -12.07
C ALA A 51 4.34 -13.74 -10.90
N CYS A 52 3.28 -14.51 -10.63
CA CYS A 52 3.25 -15.49 -9.53
C CYS A 52 3.49 -14.91 -8.12
N SER A 53 3.28 -13.60 -7.91
CA SER A 53 3.30 -13.02 -6.56
C SER A 53 2.37 -13.80 -5.61
N ASN A 54 2.88 -14.11 -4.41
CA ASN A 54 2.11 -14.73 -3.32
C ASN A 54 1.11 -13.76 -2.69
N MET A 55 1.23 -12.47 -2.95
CA MET A 55 0.23 -11.48 -2.52
C MET A 55 -1.09 -11.73 -3.28
N PRO A 56 -2.25 -11.79 -2.62
CA PRO A 56 -3.53 -11.99 -3.29
C PRO A 56 -3.87 -10.86 -4.28
N ARG A 57 -4.66 -11.17 -5.31
CA ARG A 57 -5.25 -10.18 -6.22
C ARG A 57 -6.55 -9.64 -5.62
N ALA A 58 -6.44 -8.87 -4.54
CA ALA A 58 -7.55 -8.62 -3.63
C ALA A 58 -8.74 -7.91 -4.31
N GLY A 59 -8.49 -6.87 -5.12
CA GLY A 59 -9.56 -6.19 -5.87
C GLY A 59 -10.09 -7.02 -7.04
N HIS A 60 -9.18 -7.57 -7.87
CA HIS A 60 -9.56 -8.35 -9.04
C HIS A 60 -10.36 -9.63 -8.72
N ASN A 61 -10.09 -10.26 -7.57
CA ASN A 61 -10.83 -11.44 -7.11
C ASN A 61 -12.09 -11.07 -6.28
N GLY A 62 -12.40 -9.78 -6.09
CA GLY A 62 -13.55 -9.33 -5.30
C GLY A 62 -13.44 -9.54 -3.79
N ILE A 63 -12.22 -9.73 -3.26
CA ILE A 63 -11.98 -9.90 -1.81
C ILE A 63 -12.11 -8.56 -1.08
N LEU A 64 -11.69 -7.47 -1.74
CA LEU A 64 -11.82 -6.10 -1.24
C LEU A 64 -12.64 -5.26 -2.22
N SER A 65 -13.48 -4.39 -1.69
CA SER A 65 -14.15 -3.36 -2.47
C SER A 65 -13.20 -2.22 -2.83
N GLU A 66 -13.59 -1.39 -3.79
CA GLU A 66 -12.84 -0.19 -4.17
C GLU A 66 -12.57 0.73 -2.96
N ASP A 67 -13.58 0.98 -2.12
CA ASP A 67 -13.41 1.81 -0.92
C ASP A 67 -12.42 1.21 0.08
N GLN A 68 -12.44 -0.10 0.27
CA GLN A 68 -11.47 -0.77 1.14
C GLN A 68 -10.05 -0.64 0.60
N VAL A 69 -9.86 -0.78 -0.71
CA VAL A 69 -8.55 -0.56 -1.35
C VAL A 69 -8.11 0.89 -1.17
N ARG A 70 -9.02 1.86 -1.34
CA ARG A 70 -8.77 3.29 -1.13
C ARG A 70 -8.28 3.58 0.29
N HIS A 71 -8.94 3.01 1.30
CA HIS A 71 -8.51 3.17 2.70
C HIS A 71 -7.14 2.54 2.97
N LEU A 72 -6.83 1.38 2.36
CA LEU A 72 -5.51 0.76 2.50
C LEU A 72 -4.40 1.58 1.82
N VAL A 73 -4.68 2.19 0.67
CA VAL A 73 -3.73 3.10 0.01
C VAL A 73 -3.47 4.31 0.89
N ALA A 74 -4.51 4.91 1.48
CA ALA A 74 -4.37 6.01 2.44
C ALA A 74 -3.52 5.59 3.66
N LEU A 75 -3.77 4.41 4.23
CA LEU A 75 -2.98 3.87 5.35
C LEU A 75 -1.48 3.75 5.00
N LEU A 76 -1.12 3.44 3.75
CA LEU A 76 0.28 3.29 3.35
C LEU A 76 0.95 4.62 2.98
N LEU A 77 0.20 5.59 2.45
CA LEU A 77 0.76 6.79 1.82
C LEU A 77 0.55 8.09 2.61
N ASP A 78 -0.48 8.17 3.46
CA ASP A 78 -0.77 9.38 4.23
C ASP A 78 0.36 9.68 5.24
N PRO A 79 0.96 10.89 5.25
CA PRO A 79 1.95 11.30 6.25
C PRO A 79 1.43 11.29 7.70
N GLN A 80 0.11 11.36 7.89
CA GLN A 80 -0.56 11.25 9.18
C GLN A 80 -0.83 9.80 9.59
N SER A 81 -0.71 8.85 8.68
CA SER A 81 -0.85 7.43 9.00
C SER A 81 0.19 6.99 10.03
N PRO A 82 -0.19 6.14 11.01
CA PRO A 82 0.76 5.55 11.95
C PRO A 82 1.88 4.75 11.27
N VAL A 83 1.67 4.29 10.03
CA VAL A 83 2.71 3.60 9.25
C VAL A 83 3.90 4.50 8.89
N ASN A 84 3.67 5.82 8.82
CA ASN A 84 4.64 6.82 8.34
C ASN A 84 5.13 7.78 9.44
N LYS A 85 4.76 7.54 10.70
CA LYS A 85 5.23 8.32 11.86
C LYS A 85 6.62 7.86 12.30
#